data_AF-A0AB39VRE1-F1
#
_entry.id   AF-A0AB39VRE1-F1
#
_cell.length_a   1.000
_cell.length_b   1.000
_cell.length_c   1.000
_cell.angle_alpha   90.00
_cell.angle_beta   90.00
_cell.angle_gamma   90.00
#
_symmetry.space_group_name_H-M   'P 1'
#
loop_
_entity.id
_entity.type
_entity.pdbx_description
1 polymer ?
#
loop_
_entity_poly.entity_id
_entity_poly.type
_entity_poly.pdbx_seq_one_letter_code
_entity_poly.pdbx_strand_id
1 'polypeptide(L)'
;MAGTAITTYTFSAGATLSSTADIITDGSYLYSWTGTYPKVVAASTTATSTGGIGLGGWSILGDAVLRSNLSSTSDSLGDALIGVKQPYDGAVARNQSDKNAESISLMDAGGTRDAFDPSKLETAVKSVANENRIPYFGAKQFAFPQQTVKAWNWLDGLEDRGAVASFSNVVTPESNEPITQVVGLGSAEGLGTYSDRDFVLLFGQIEGPPALLSTSNTTFTTNTITSTDISSVSTHLRAGQVIDVTDSSNSNLIYSGLIQTLSNTTITIDTAWYLKGGSGSTGIPSASSTAIFVPNTKFWGQNLNVTLDAGSQATSMVGYELGMLNNKTDDYVGYGFDCVNLGNYGIATGFQTRGNFNIGFTTYTGAQYGFVSYDAAAAGFCSVGDTVGAIFRNNSYGVQVIGATNYPLTIEDENNNLLIGINSSGAIESLRYAQAVVDVGETILSYSTVNFATPTVSGDSINLPTSSSGRVIYIRNLSGTIALSLVGPIDPNVNGGKNISLAAATTIQLYSDGNYWYPMSQT
;
A
#
# COMPACT_ATOMS: atom_id res chain seq x y z
N MET A 1 56.34 -37.22 -31.58
CA MET A 1 57.50 -37.53 -30.74
C MET A 1 57.76 -39.03 -30.84
N ALA A 2 59.01 -39.44 -31.09
CA ALA A 2 59.42 -40.84 -31.09
C ALA A 2 59.11 -41.47 -29.72
N GLY A 3 58.55 -42.67 -29.72
CA GLY A 3 58.16 -43.39 -28.51
C GLY A 3 59.38 -43.79 -27.70
N THR A 4 59.64 -43.05 -26.61
CA THR A 4 60.58 -43.48 -25.57
C THR A 4 60.05 -44.79 -24.97
N ALA A 5 60.85 -45.86 -25.01
CA ALA A 5 60.50 -47.13 -24.37
C ALA A 5 60.35 -46.89 -22.86
N ILE A 6 59.12 -47.00 -22.36
CA ILE A 6 58.82 -46.93 -20.94
C ILE A 6 59.23 -48.27 -20.33
N THR A 7 60.16 -48.27 -19.38
CA THR A 7 60.49 -49.46 -18.59
C THR A 7 59.63 -49.46 -17.34
N THR A 8 58.79 -50.48 -17.19
CA THR A 8 57.89 -50.64 -16.04
C THR A 8 58.45 -51.67 -15.05
N TYR A 9 58.73 -51.22 -13.83
CA TYR A 9 59.17 -52.03 -12.70
C TYR A 9 58.00 -52.35 -11.75
N THR A 10 58.22 -53.23 -10.76
CA THR A 10 57.21 -53.51 -9.71
C THR A 10 57.79 -53.26 -8.32
N PHE A 11 56.98 -52.72 -7.42
CA PHE A 11 57.36 -52.56 -6.00
C PHE A 11 57.69 -53.90 -5.33
N SER A 12 57.05 -54.99 -5.76
CA SER A 12 57.33 -56.35 -5.27
C SER A 12 58.75 -56.81 -5.59
N ALA A 13 59.27 -56.51 -6.79
CA ALA A 13 60.62 -56.89 -7.19
C ALA A 13 61.71 -55.90 -6.75
N GLY A 14 61.33 -54.65 -6.48
CA GLY A 14 62.28 -53.55 -6.25
C GLY A 14 62.95 -53.09 -7.56
N ALA A 15 63.51 -51.88 -7.55
CA ALA A 15 64.16 -51.27 -8.71
C ALA A 15 65.05 -50.09 -8.32
N THR A 16 65.97 -49.72 -9.21
CA THR A 16 66.66 -48.42 -9.16
C THR A 16 66.19 -47.59 -10.35
N LEU A 17 65.30 -46.65 -10.10
CA LEU A 17 64.84 -45.71 -11.12
C LEU A 17 65.93 -44.67 -11.34
N SER A 18 66.35 -44.46 -12.57
CA SER A 18 67.48 -43.60 -12.92
C SER A 18 67.04 -42.33 -13.66
N SER A 19 65.79 -42.29 -14.14
CA SER A 19 65.22 -41.14 -14.81
C SER A 19 63.71 -41.05 -14.65
N THR A 20 63.13 -39.92 -15.05
CA THR A 20 61.68 -39.69 -15.11
C THR A 20 60.94 -40.60 -16.10
N ALA A 21 61.65 -41.37 -16.94
CA ALA A 21 61.07 -42.36 -17.84
C ALA A 21 60.86 -43.74 -17.18
N ASP A 22 61.46 -43.96 -16.00
CA ASP A 22 61.30 -45.20 -15.25
C ASP A 22 60.03 -45.15 -14.40
N ILE A 23 59.14 -46.10 -14.63
CA ILE A 23 57.83 -46.18 -13.97
C ILE A 23 57.79 -47.44 -13.12
N ILE A 24 57.18 -47.38 -11.93
CA ILE A 24 57.00 -48.55 -11.07
C ILE A 24 55.52 -48.77 -10.76
N THR A 25 55.07 -50.02 -10.59
CA THR A 25 53.67 -50.33 -10.26
C THR A 25 53.53 -51.18 -9.00
N ASP A 26 52.43 -51.00 -8.29
CA ASP A 26 51.97 -51.89 -7.20
C ASP A 26 50.89 -52.89 -7.66
N GLY A 27 50.61 -52.93 -8.97
CA GLY A 27 49.55 -53.74 -9.58
C GLY A 27 48.20 -53.03 -9.71
N SER A 28 47.98 -51.90 -9.00
CA SER A 28 46.77 -51.08 -9.11
C SER A 28 47.04 -49.74 -9.82
N TYR A 29 48.19 -49.12 -9.56
CA TYR A 29 48.58 -47.85 -10.15
C TYR A 29 50.00 -47.92 -10.72
N LEU A 30 50.24 -47.08 -11.73
CA LEU A 30 51.59 -46.77 -12.19
C LEU A 30 52.08 -45.54 -11.43
N TYR A 31 53.36 -45.48 -11.09
CA TYR A 31 53.96 -44.41 -10.30
C TYR A 31 55.25 -43.91 -10.95
N SER A 32 55.41 -42.59 -11.01
CA SER A 32 56.68 -41.94 -11.33
C SER A 32 57.26 -41.29 -10.07
N TRP A 33 58.58 -41.26 -9.96
CA TRP A 33 59.26 -40.56 -8.87
C TRP A 33 59.44 -39.08 -9.23
N THR A 34 59.04 -38.18 -8.33
CA THR A 34 59.15 -36.73 -8.53
C THR A 34 60.28 -36.09 -7.72
N GLY A 35 60.99 -36.88 -6.91
CA GLY A 35 62.18 -36.45 -6.17
C GLY A 35 63.46 -36.58 -7.00
N THR A 36 64.60 -36.58 -6.31
CA THR A 36 65.92 -36.71 -6.95
C THR A 36 66.19 -38.15 -7.41
N TYR A 37 66.87 -38.27 -8.55
CA TYR A 37 67.33 -39.54 -9.10
C TYR A 37 68.83 -39.76 -8.79
N PRO A 38 69.31 -41.02 -8.71
CA PRO A 38 68.55 -42.26 -8.84
C PRO A 38 67.72 -42.57 -7.58
N LYS A 39 66.53 -43.14 -7.77
CA LYS A 39 65.66 -43.60 -6.69
C LYS A 39 65.76 -45.11 -6.55
N VAL A 40 66.41 -45.56 -5.47
CA VAL A 40 66.44 -46.98 -5.09
C VAL A 40 65.16 -47.33 -4.32
N VAL A 41 64.47 -48.36 -4.78
CA VAL A 41 63.25 -48.93 -4.19
C VAL A 41 63.54 -50.39 -3.85
N ALA A 42 63.57 -50.72 -2.56
CA ALA A 42 63.76 -52.10 -2.12
C ALA A 42 62.55 -52.98 -2.49
N ALA A 43 62.79 -54.27 -2.70
CA ALA A 43 61.73 -55.25 -2.96
C ALA A 43 60.70 -55.30 -1.82
N SER A 44 59.44 -55.58 -2.16
CA SER A 44 58.32 -55.71 -1.22
C SER A 44 58.04 -54.46 -0.37
N THR A 45 58.32 -53.27 -0.92
CA THR A 45 57.95 -51.98 -0.30
C THR A 45 56.71 -51.38 -0.96
N THR A 46 56.19 -50.25 -0.46
CA THR A 46 55.06 -49.54 -1.08
C THR A 46 55.45 -48.10 -1.41
N ALA A 47 54.65 -47.43 -2.26
CA ALA A 47 54.83 -46.00 -2.52
C ALA A 47 54.83 -45.18 -1.21
N THR A 48 53.88 -45.48 -0.32
CA THR A 48 53.78 -44.82 1.00
C THR A 48 55.04 -45.05 1.85
N SER A 49 55.57 -46.27 1.91
CA SER A 49 56.72 -46.60 2.75
C SER A 49 58.08 -46.16 2.16
N THR A 50 58.09 -45.65 0.92
CA THR A 50 59.33 -45.29 0.21
C THR A 50 59.39 -43.84 -0.27
N GLY A 51 58.51 -42.99 0.24
CA GLY A 51 58.55 -41.55 -0.06
C GLY A 51 57.20 -40.84 0.00
N GLY A 52 56.10 -41.59 0.14
CA GLY A 52 54.75 -41.00 0.13
C GLY A 52 54.29 -40.59 -1.27
N ILE A 53 53.02 -40.24 -1.39
CA ILE A 53 52.43 -39.67 -2.61
C ILE A 53 52.50 -38.15 -2.51
N GLY A 54 53.02 -37.47 -3.52
CA GLY A 54 53.11 -36.00 -3.57
C GLY A 54 54.42 -35.49 -4.17
N LEU A 55 54.59 -34.16 -4.15
CA LEU A 55 55.80 -33.47 -4.62
C LEU A 55 57.03 -33.92 -3.82
N GLY A 56 58.07 -34.37 -4.52
CA GLY A 56 59.28 -34.94 -3.91
C GLY A 56 59.13 -36.42 -3.51
N GLY A 57 57.92 -36.98 -3.65
CA GLY A 57 57.59 -38.39 -3.48
C GLY A 57 57.15 -39.03 -4.80
N TRP A 58 56.25 -40.00 -4.70
CA TRP A 58 55.63 -40.68 -5.84
C TRP A 58 54.45 -39.88 -6.40
N SER A 59 54.33 -39.85 -7.72
CA SER A 59 53.16 -39.37 -8.44
C SER A 59 52.48 -40.54 -9.14
N ILE A 60 51.15 -40.66 -8.99
CA ILE A 60 50.39 -41.69 -9.67
C ILE A 60 50.20 -41.28 -11.13
N LEU A 61 50.63 -42.14 -12.04
CA LEU A 61 50.47 -42.03 -13.48
C LEU A 61 49.13 -42.64 -13.87
N GLY A 62 48.15 -41.79 -14.14
CA GLY A 62 46.81 -42.17 -14.57
C GLY A 62 45.75 -41.23 -14.01
N ASP A 63 44.52 -41.36 -14.50
CA ASP A 63 43.40 -40.53 -14.06
C ASP A 63 42.61 -41.15 -12.89
N ALA A 64 42.96 -42.35 -12.42
CA ALA A 64 42.18 -43.08 -11.44
C ALA A 64 42.05 -42.36 -10.08
N VAL A 65 43.13 -41.73 -9.58
CA VAL A 65 43.07 -40.88 -8.37
C VAL A 65 42.23 -39.64 -8.61
N LEU A 66 42.38 -39.01 -9.78
CA LEU A 66 41.58 -37.84 -10.16
C LEU A 66 40.09 -38.20 -10.23
N ARG A 67 39.73 -39.34 -10.84
CA ARG A 67 38.36 -39.87 -10.89
C ARG A 67 37.82 -40.14 -9.50
N SER A 68 38.61 -40.79 -8.63
CA SER A 68 38.24 -41.06 -7.24
C SER A 68 38.00 -39.77 -6.45
N ASN A 69 38.86 -38.77 -6.63
CA ASN A 69 38.75 -37.47 -5.97
C ASN A 69 37.54 -36.68 -6.50
N LEU A 70 37.28 -36.70 -7.81
CA LEU A 70 36.14 -36.03 -8.43
C LEU A 70 34.79 -36.72 -8.11
N SER A 71 34.77 -38.03 -7.87
CA SER A 71 33.55 -38.76 -7.48
C SER A 71 33.29 -38.75 -5.97
N SER A 72 34.21 -38.22 -5.16
CA SER A 72 34.07 -38.18 -3.71
C SER A 72 33.07 -37.11 -3.26
N THR A 73 32.32 -37.41 -2.22
CA THR A 73 31.42 -36.47 -1.52
C THR A 73 32.04 -35.94 -0.22
N SER A 74 33.32 -36.19 0.04
CA SER A 74 34.02 -35.65 1.21
C SER A 74 34.41 -34.19 1.02
N ASP A 75 34.47 -33.44 2.12
CA ASP A 75 34.92 -32.05 2.14
C ASP A 75 36.26 -31.88 1.39
N SER A 76 36.40 -30.76 0.68
CA SER A 76 37.58 -30.41 -0.14
C SER A 76 37.89 -31.33 -1.33
N LEU A 77 37.04 -32.33 -1.62
CA LEU A 77 37.09 -33.17 -2.82
C LEU A 77 35.83 -32.93 -3.68
N GLY A 78 35.62 -33.73 -4.73
CA GLY A 78 34.44 -33.63 -5.59
C GLY A 78 34.36 -32.29 -6.32
N ASP A 79 33.26 -31.58 -6.12
CA ASP A 79 33.02 -30.27 -6.72
C ASP A 79 33.95 -29.16 -6.18
N ALA A 80 34.50 -29.31 -4.97
CA ALA A 80 35.48 -28.37 -4.43
C ALA A 80 36.80 -28.30 -5.23
N LEU A 81 37.06 -29.30 -6.07
CA LEU A 81 38.25 -29.34 -6.95
C LEU A 81 38.05 -28.60 -8.28
N ILE A 82 36.82 -28.12 -8.56
CA ILE A 82 36.48 -27.45 -9.82
C ILE A 82 36.46 -25.94 -9.61
N GLY A 83 37.43 -25.23 -10.18
CA GLY A 83 37.47 -23.77 -10.17
C GLY A 83 36.47 -23.16 -11.16
N VAL A 84 35.71 -22.17 -10.72
CA VAL A 84 34.73 -21.43 -11.53
C VAL A 84 34.92 -19.92 -11.39
N LYS A 85 34.60 -19.18 -12.46
CA LYS A 85 34.63 -17.72 -12.47
C LYS A 85 33.59 -17.18 -13.46
N GLN A 86 32.87 -16.15 -13.05
CA GLN A 86 31.89 -15.49 -13.90
C GLN A 86 32.57 -14.59 -14.96
N PRO A 87 32.02 -14.46 -16.17
CA PRO A 87 32.67 -13.77 -17.28
C PRO A 87 32.43 -12.25 -17.28
N TYR A 88 32.68 -11.57 -16.16
CA TYR A 88 32.61 -10.11 -16.06
C TYR A 88 33.82 -9.55 -15.28
N ASP A 89 34.14 -8.28 -15.51
CA ASP A 89 35.30 -7.62 -14.88
C ASP A 89 35.11 -7.48 -13.36
N GLY A 90 36.18 -7.72 -12.60
CA GLY A 90 36.12 -7.77 -11.13
C GLY A 90 35.55 -9.07 -10.53
N ALA A 91 35.18 -10.07 -11.33
CA ALA A 91 34.71 -11.36 -10.81
C ALA A 91 35.82 -12.11 -10.02
N VAL A 92 35.46 -12.60 -8.83
CA VAL A 92 36.34 -13.40 -7.96
C VAL A 92 36.24 -14.87 -8.34
N ALA A 93 37.39 -15.55 -8.46
CA ALA A 93 37.45 -16.99 -8.71
C ALA A 93 37.07 -17.78 -7.44
N ARG A 94 36.28 -18.83 -7.59
CA ARG A 94 35.77 -19.67 -6.50
C ARG A 94 35.80 -21.14 -6.89
N ASN A 95 35.48 -22.06 -5.97
CA ASN A 95 35.24 -23.45 -6.31
C ASN A 95 33.74 -23.70 -6.60
N GLN A 96 33.40 -24.83 -7.25
CA GLN A 96 32.03 -25.19 -7.59
C GLN A 96 31.18 -25.51 -6.34
N SER A 97 31.78 -26.05 -5.30
CA SER A 97 31.12 -26.34 -4.01
C SER A 97 30.54 -25.08 -3.37
N ASP A 98 31.34 -24.02 -3.26
CA ASP A 98 30.90 -22.72 -2.72
C ASP A 98 29.76 -22.15 -3.57
N LYS A 99 29.79 -22.37 -4.89
CA LYS A 99 28.76 -21.87 -5.81
C LYS A 99 27.45 -22.66 -5.66
N ASN A 100 27.53 -23.97 -5.47
CA ASN A 100 26.38 -24.82 -5.22
C ASN A 100 25.70 -24.47 -3.89
N ALA A 101 26.49 -24.12 -2.85
CA ALA A 101 26.00 -23.72 -1.53
C ALA A 101 25.19 -22.41 -1.50
N GLU A 102 25.16 -21.64 -2.60
CA GLU A 102 24.37 -20.41 -2.68
C GLU A 102 22.86 -20.65 -2.80
N SER A 103 22.42 -21.90 -2.95
CA SER A 103 21.01 -22.30 -2.96
C SER A 103 20.87 -23.75 -2.52
N ILE A 104 19.69 -24.13 -2.03
CA ILE A 104 19.40 -25.53 -1.71
C ILE A 104 18.05 -25.95 -2.28
N SER A 105 17.92 -27.25 -2.53
CA SER A 105 16.73 -27.86 -3.11
C SER A 105 16.22 -29.00 -2.24
N LEU A 106 14.97 -29.38 -2.44
CA LEU A 106 14.43 -30.61 -1.83
C LEU A 106 15.24 -31.86 -2.20
N MET A 107 15.88 -31.89 -3.39
CA MET A 107 16.66 -33.04 -3.84
C MET A 107 17.93 -33.24 -3.01
N ASP A 108 18.46 -32.16 -2.41
CA ASP A 108 19.63 -32.23 -1.52
C ASP A 108 19.31 -32.97 -0.20
N ALA A 109 18.03 -33.13 0.14
CA ALA A 109 17.54 -34.00 1.23
C ALA A 109 17.10 -35.39 0.76
N GLY A 110 17.38 -35.78 -0.48
CA GLY A 110 16.95 -37.07 -1.03
C GLY A 110 15.46 -37.14 -1.39
N GLY A 111 14.77 -35.99 -1.47
CA GLY A 111 13.40 -35.91 -1.97
C GLY A 111 13.33 -35.93 -3.51
N THR A 112 12.11 -36.03 -4.04
CA THR A 112 11.84 -35.91 -5.48
C THR A 112 10.82 -34.80 -5.73
N ARG A 113 10.71 -34.31 -6.97
CA ARG A 113 9.71 -33.29 -7.32
C ARG A 113 8.26 -33.76 -7.16
N ASP A 114 8.08 -35.09 -7.12
CA ASP A 114 6.78 -35.73 -6.98
C ASP A 114 6.49 -36.16 -5.54
N ALA A 115 7.52 -36.26 -4.68
CA ALA A 115 7.38 -36.55 -3.26
C ALA A 115 7.07 -35.26 -2.47
N PHE A 116 5.82 -34.82 -2.52
CA PHE A 116 5.33 -33.71 -1.70
C PHE A 116 4.88 -34.24 -0.32
N ASP A 117 5.73 -34.09 0.70
CA ASP A 117 5.36 -34.19 2.12
C ASP A 117 5.91 -32.96 2.88
N PRO A 118 5.08 -31.92 3.07
CA PRO A 118 5.48 -30.68 3.73
C PRO A 118 5.71 -30.85 5.23
N SER A 119 5.40 -32.02 5.81
CA SER A 119 5.45 -32.25 7.26
C SER A 119 6.79 -32.81 7.78
N LYS A 120 7.72 -33.25 6.91
CA LYS A 120 8.95 -33.93 7.36
C LYS A 120 10.25 -33.54 6.64
N LEU A 121 10.34 -33.76 5.33
CA LEU A 121 11.61 -33.56 4.58
C LEU A 121 11.84 -32.08 4.24
N GLU A 122 10.76 -31.35 3.98
CA GLU A 122 10.82 -29.96 3.56
C GLU A 122 11.19 -29.00 4.69
N THR A 123 10.74 -29.26 5.93
CA THR A 123 11.03 -28.42 7.10
C THR A 123 12.52 -28.36 7.43
N ALA A 124 13.22 -29.50 7.39
CA ALA A 124 14.65 -29.56 7.73
C ALA A 124 15.51 -28.79 6.71
N VAL A 125 15.27 -28.98 5.41
CA VAL A 125 15.99 -28.26 4.35
C VAL A 125 15.69 -26.77 4.42
N LYS A 126 14.42 -26.40 4.55
CA LYS A 126 14.03 -25.00 4.74
C LYS A 126 14.74 -24.37 5.92
N SER A 127 14.86 -25.05 7.05
CA SER A 127 15.61 -24.55 8.22
C SER A 127 17.05 -24.18 7.86
N VAL A 128 17.72 -24.98 7.03
CA VAL A 128 19.09 -24.69 6.55
C VAL A 128 19.11 -23.49 5.61
N ALA A 129 18.14 -23.37 4.69
CA ALA A 129 18.02 -22.17 3.84
C ALA A 129 17.76 -20.91 4.68
N ASN A 130 16.95 -21.04 5.74
CA ASN A 130 16.63 -19.97 6.68
C ASN A 130 17.88 -19.51 7.44
N GLU A 131 18.67 -20.43 7.97
CA GLU A 131 19.90 -20.11 8.70
C GLU A 131 20.93 -19.43 7.79
N ASN A 132 21.07 -19.90 6.55
CA ASN A 132 22.08 -19.41 5.59
C ASN A 132 21.59 -18.24 4.72
N ARG A 133 20.30 -17.87 4.79
CA ARG A 133 19.67 -16.81 3.98
C ARG A 133 19.86 -17.00 2.46
N ILE A 134 19.66 -18.22 2.01
CA ILE A 134 19.80 -18.63 0.60
C ILE A 134 18.45 -19.06 0.01
N PRO A 135 18.26 -18.97 -1.32
CA PRO A 135 17.04 -19.43 -1.97
C PRO A 135 16.77 -20.92 -1.74
N TYR A 136 15.50 -21.25 -1.50
CA TYR A 136 15.01 -22.63 -1.39
C TYR A 136 14.17 -23.02 -2.62
N PHE A 137 14.58 -24.12 -3.27
CA PHE A 137 13.90 -24.75 -4.40
C PHE A 137 13.14 -26.00 -3.94
N GLY A 138 11.88 -25.83 -3.53
CA GLY A 138 11.01 -26.92 -3.09
C GLY A 138 10.35 -27.68 -4.25
N ALA A 139 9.63 -28.76 -3.93
CA ALA A 139 8.88 -29.53 -4.94
C ALA A 139 7.81 -28.68 -5.64
N LYS A 140 7.14 -27.81 -4.87
CA LYS A 140 5.95 -27.04 -5.25
C LYS A 140 5.99 -25.58 -4.77
N GLN A 141 7.13 -25.13 -4.25
CA GLN A 141 7.31 -23.78 -3.72
C GLN A 141 8.70 -23.22 -3.97
N PHE A 142 8.76 -21.90 -4.09
CA PHE A 142 9.98 -21.11 -4.09
C PHE A 142 9.90 -20.14 -2.92
N ALA A 143 10.89 -20.18 -2.06
CA ALA A 143 10.96 -19.28 -0.92
C ALA A 143 12.32 -18.60 -0.86
N PHE A 144 12.31 -17.34 -0.46
CA PHE A 144 13.50 -16.61 -0.04
C PHE A 144 13.37 -16.38 1.47
N PRO A 145 13.82 -17.33 2.29
CA PRO A 145 13.76 -17.20 3.74
C PRO A 145 14.33 -15.89 4.26
N GLN A 146 13.62 -15.26 5.20
CA GLN A 146 13.94 -13.93 5.76
C GLN A 146 14.04 -12.79 4.72
N GLN A 147 13.69 -13.05 3.45
CA GLN A 147 13.76 -12.11 2.33
C GLN A 147 12.38 -11.90 1.69
N THR A 148 11.33 -12.07 2.50
CA THR A 148 9.99 -11.50 2.28
C THR A 148 9.17 -12.05 1.11
N VAL A 149 9.72 -12.92 0.26
CA VAL A 149 9.06 -13.43 -0.96
C VAL A 149 8.87 -14.93 -0.92
N LYS A 150 7.63 -15.37 -1.17
CA LYS A 150 7.28 -16.79 -1.31
C LYS A 150 6.26 -16.98 -2.43
N ALA A 151 6.36 -18.09 -3.13
CA ALA A 151 5.43 -18.47 -4.20
C ALA A 151 5.08 -19.97 -4.13
N TRP A 152 3.81 -20.29 -4.29
CA TRP A 152 3.25 -21.63 -4.23
C TRP A 152 2.43 -21.92 -5.48
N ASN A 153 2.54 -23.16 -6.00
CA ASN A 153 1.71 -23.62 -7.11
C ASN A 153 0.56 -24.53 -6.64
N TRP A 154 0.37 -24.67 -5.33
CA TRP A 154 -0.67 -25.48 -4.70
C TRP A 154 -1.16 -24.81 -3.42
N LEU A 155 -2.49 -24.74 -3.25
CA LEU A 155 -3.13 -24.20 -2.06
C LEU A 155 -3.92 -25.31 -1.34
N ASP A 156 -3.71 -25.46 -0.04
CA ASP A 156 -4.45 -26.41 0.79
C ASP A 156 -5.05 -25.79 2.07
N GLY A 157 -4.83 -24.50 2.29
CA GLY A 157 -5.52 -23.73 3.32
C GLY A 157 -4.91 -23.85 4.72
N LEU A 158 -3.68 -24.35 4.84
CA LEU A 158 -2.90 -24.35 6.08
C LEU A 158 -1.78 -23.31 5.99
N GLU A 159 -1.78 -22.35 6.93
CA GLU A 159 -0.79 -21.26 7.03
C GLU A 159 -0.52 -20.58 5.66
N ASP A 160 0.75 -20.50 5.26
CA ASP A 160 1.19 -19.83 4.05
C ASP A 160 0.69 -20.45 2.73
N ARG A 161 0.20 -21.68 2.79
CA ARG A 161 -0.39 -22.38 1.63
C ARG A 161 -1.86 -21.99 1.43
N GLY A 162 -2.28 -20.87 2.02
CA GLY A 162 -3.48 -20.11 1.65
C GLY A 162 -3.22 -19.02 0.58
N ALA A 163 -1.95 -18.71 0.28
CA ALA A 163 -1.56 -17.68 -0.70
C ALA A 163 -0.78 -18.26 -1.89
N VAL A 164 -1.00 -17.76 -3.11
CA VAL A 164 -0.18 -18.15 -4.29
C VAL A 164 1.15 -17.40 -4.31
N ALA A 165 1.14 -16.13 -3.95
CA ALA A 165 2.36 -15.34 -3.78
C ALA A 165 2.22 -14.44 -2.54
N SER A 166 3.28 -14.33 -1.76
CA SER A 166 3.33 -13.46 -0.59
C SER A 166 4.56 -12.58 -0.57
N PHE A 167 4.34 -11.31 -0.22
CA PHE A 167 5.35 -10.28 -0.03
C PHE A 167 5.17 -9.67 1.37
N SER A 168 6.10 -9.88 2.30
CA SER A 168 5.97 -9.31 3.66
C SER A 168 7.31 -8.93 4.26
N ASN A 169 7.47 -7.68 4.73
CA ASN A 169 8.65 -7.33 5.53
C ASN A 169 8.59 -7.93 6.94
N VAL A 170 9.74 -7.95 7.61
CA VAL A 170 9.87 -8.26 9.04
C VAL A 170 9.93 -6.97 9.85
N VAL A 171 9.30 -6.98 11.03
CA VAL A 171 9.20 -5.83 11.95
C VAL A 171 10.54 -5.43 12.55
N THR A 172 11.48 -6.38 12.61
CA THR A 172 12.86 -6.22 13.09
C THR A 172 13.75 -7.16 12.28
N PRO A 173 15.08 -7.00 12.28
CA PRO A 173 16.01 -8.00 11.73
C PRO A 173 16.02 -9.34 12.51
N GLU A 174 15.00 -9.62 13.31
CA GLU A 174 14.83 -10.91 13.97
C GLU A 174 14.44 -11.99 12.95
N SER A 175 14.96 -13.19 13.15
CA SER A 175 14.98 -14.28 12.17
C SER A 175 13.62 -14.95 11.93
N ASN A 176 12.51 -14.33 12.32
CA ASN A 176 11.20 -14.93 12.21
C ASN A 176 10.60 -14.64 10.84
N GLU A 177 10.33 -15.70 10.10
CA GLU A 177 9.67 -15.61 8.81
C GLU A 177 8.23 -15.11 9.01
N PRO A 178 7.79 -14.05 8.30
CA PRO A 178 6.43 -13.56 8.44
C PRO A 178 5.44 -14.62 7.94
N ILE A 179 4.37 -14.82 8.71
CA ILE A 179 3.26 -15.73 8.38
C ILE A 179 2.22 -14.89 7.65
N THR A 180 1.76 -15.36 6.49
CA THR A 180 0.66 -14.71 5.78
C THR A 180 -0.62 -14.78 6.61
N GLN A 181 -1.25 -13.63 6.84
CA GLN A 181 -2.51 -13.52 7.58
C GLN A 181 -3.74 -13.77 6.70
N VAL A 182 -3.68 -14.79 5.86
CA VAL A 182 -4.89 -15.41 5.29
C VAL A 182 -5.23 -16.53 6.25
N VAL A 183 -6.51 -16.78 6.55
CA VAL A 183 -7.01 -17.65 7.64
C VAL A 183 -6.52 -19.12 7.58
N GLY A 184 -5.63 -19.44 6.63
CA GLY A 184 -4.62 -20.49 6.67
C GLY A 184 -4.51 -21.13 8.03
N LEU A 185 -5.25 -22.22 8.22
CA LEU A 185 -5.51 -22.77 9.54
C LEU A 185 -4.17 -23.18 10.17
N GLY A 186 -3.88 -22.70 11.38
CA GLY A 186 -2.68 -23.15 12.12
C GLY A 186 -2.81 -24.59 12.62
N SER A 187 -4.04 -25.10 12.75
CA SER A 187 -4.33 -26.48 13.12
C SER A 187 -5.75 -26.88 12.70
N ALA A 188 -6.05 -28.18 12.71
CA ALA A 188 -7.39 -28.70 12.45
C ALA A 188 -8.44 -28.22 13.46
N GLU A 189 -8.05 -27.78 14.66
CA GLU A 189 -8.97 -27.24 15.66
C GLU A 189 -9.62 -25.93 15.20
N GLY A 190 -8.92 -25.14 14.38
CA GLY A 190 -9.44 -23.89 13.80
C GLY A 190 -10.71 -24.09 12.95
N LEU A 191 -10.94 -25.30 12.42
CA LEU A 191 -12.16 -25.66 11.69
C LEU A 191 -13.43 -25.49 12.54
N GLY A 192 -13.32 -25.57 13.87
CA GLY A 192 -14.45 -25.43 14.79
C GLY A 192 -14.87 -23.98 15.06
N THR A 193 -13.98 -23.01 14.83
CA THR A 193 -14.22 -21.58 15.10
C THR A 193 -14.56 -20.81 13.82
N TYR A 194 -14.06 -21.27 12.67
CA TYR A 194 -14.25 -20.61 11.39
C TYR A 194 -14.66 -21.60 10.29
N SER A 195 -15.87 -21.40 9.73
CA SER A 195 -16.45 -22.32 8.75
C SER A 195 -15.90 -22.15 7.34
N ASP A 196 -15.45 -20.95 6.98
CA ASP A 196 -15.10 -20.57 5.60
C ASP A 196 -13.64 -20.91 5.28
N ARG A 197 -13.30 -20.97 3.99
CA ARG A 197 -11.96 -21.33 3.50
C ARG A 197 -11.50 -20.29 2.50
N ASP A 198 -10.55 -19.46 2.93
CA ASP A 198 -10.05 -18.35 2.14
C ASP A 198 -8.75 -18.71 1.43
N PHE A 199 -8.65 -18.24 0.18
CA PHE A 199 -7.45 -18.31 -0.62
C PHE A 199 -7.19 -16.94 -1.25
N VAL A 200 -5.92 -16.56 -1.35
CA VAL A 200 -5.52 -15.31 -1.99
C VAL A 200 -4.50 -15.57 -3.10
N LEU A 201 -4.63 -14.82 -4.20
CA LEU A 201 -3.61 -14.84 -5.26
C LEU A 201 -2.35 -14.09 -4.81
N LEU A 202 -2.51 -12.89 -4.26
CA LEU A 202 -1.41 -12.02 -3.86
C LEU A 202 -1.64 -11.52 -2.44
N PHE A 203 -0.73 -11.89 -1.54
CA PHE A 203 -0.64 -11.32 -0.21
C PHE A 203 0.48 -10.29 -0.15
N GLY A 204 0.17 -9.08 0.31
CA GLY A 204 1.14 -8.02 0.52
C GLY A 204 0.99 -7.45 1.93
N GLN A 205 2.07 -7.48 2.71
CA GLN A 205 2.12 -6.90 4.05
C GLN A 205 3.34 -6.00 4.17
N ILE A 206 3.11 -4.82 4.71
CA ILE A 206 4.18 -3.95 5.18
C ILE A 206 3.84 -3.45 6.58
N GLU A 207 4.75 -3.71 7.50
CA GLU A 207 4.70 -3.21 8.86
C GLU A 207 5.74 -2.12 9.04
N GLY A 208 5.34 -0.99 9.60
CA GLY A 208 6.26 0.06 10.01
C GLY A 208 7.07 -0.42 11.20
N PRO A 209 8.39 -0.69 11.06
CA PRO A 209 9.19 -1.15 12.17
C PRO A 209 9.34 -0.04 13.22
N PRO A 210 9.49 -0.36 14.51
CA PRO A 210 9.94 0.64 15.47
C PRO A 210 11.31 1.17 15.08
N ALA A 211 11.72 2.27 15.71
CA ALA A 211 13.08 2.73 15.59
C ALA A 211 14.07 1.61 15.92
N LEU A 212 15.13 1.50 15.12
CA LEU A 212 16.14 0.45 15.31
C LEU A 212 16.89 0.64 16.64
N LEU A 213 17.14 1.89 17.03
CA LEU A 213 17.76 2.27 18.29
C LEU A 213 17.29 3.68 18.67
N SER A 214 17.08 3.89 19.97
CA SER A 214 17.00 5.21 20.60
C SER A 214 18.17 5.36 21.56
N THR A 215 19.05 6.34 21.33
CA THR A 215 20.27 6.50 22.14
C THR A 215 20.04 7.34 23.39
N SER A 216 20.91 7.13 24.37
CA SER A 216 21.12 7.97 25.55
C SER A 216 22.56 8.51 25.56
N ASN A 217 22.85 9.51 26.42
CA ASN A 217 24.20 10.05 26.66
C ASN A 217 25.03 10.30 25.38
N THR A 218 24.39 10.91 24.38
CA THR A 218 24.94 11.01 23.04
C THR A 218 25.67 12.33 22.83
N THR A 219 26.82 12.29 22.16
CA THR A 219 27.58 13.49 21.79
C THR A 219 27.57 13.70 20.30
N PHE A 220 27.52 14.96 19.88
CA PHE A 220 27.43 15.36 18.49
C PHE A 220 28.54 16.33 18.14
N THR A 221 29.11 16.17 16.96
CA THR A 221 29.89 17.21 16.28
C THR A 221 29.17 17.59 14.98
N THR A 222 29.77 18.46 14.17
CA THR A 222 29.24 18.83 12.86
C THR A 222 28.89 17.62 11.98
N ASN A 223 29.68 16.54 12.07
CA ASN A 223 29.53 15.37 11.22
C ASN A 223 29.67 14.04 11.96
N THR A 224 29.63 14.02 13.29
CA THR A 224 29.67 12.76 14.05
C THR A 224 28.61 12.71 15.12
N ILE A 225 28.20 11.48 15.41
CA ILE A 225 27.43 11.09 16.59
C ILE A 225 28.23 10.01 17.32
N THR A 226 28.37 10.14 18.64
CA THR A 226 29.03 9.13 19.48
C THR A 226 28.12 8.75 20.66
N SER A 227 27.84 7.45 20.78
CA SER A 227 27.13 6.82 21.90
C SER A 227 27.54 5.36 22.01
N THR A 228 27.65 4.85 23.23
CA THR A 228 27.92 3.42 23.49
C THR A 228 26.78 2.52 23.04
N ASP A 229 25.56 3.06 22.96
CA ASP A 229 24.35 2.32 22.61
C ASP A 229 24.38 1.82 21.17
N ILE A 230 25.15 2.48 20.28
CA ILE A 230 25.30 2.14 18.86
C ILE A 230 25.81 0.70 18.67
N SER A 231 26.63 0.21 19.59
CA SER A 231 27.22 -1.13 19.50
C SER A 231 26.16 -2.25 19.48
N SER A 232 24.98 -2.00 20.06
CA SER A 232 23.88 -2.98 20.12
C SER A 232 23.23 -3.24 18.75
N VAL A 233 23.39 -2.33 17.79
CA VAL A 233 22.73 -2.40 16.47
C VAL A 233 23.69 -2.25 15.30
N SER A 234 25.00 -2.20 15.55
CA SER A 234 26.02 -1.88 14.53
C SER A 234 25.98 -2.80 13.30
N THR A 235 25.60 -4.08 13.48
CA THR A 235 25.42 -5.06 12.40
C THR A 235 24.26 -4.76 11.46
N HIS A 236 23.32 -3.90 11.87
CA HIS A 236 22.13 -3.50 11.10
C HIS A 236 22.29 -2.11 10.45
N LEU A 237 23.36 -1.40 10.80
CA LEU A 237 23.64 -0.06 10.31
C LEU A 237 24.51 -0.09 9.05
N ARG A 238 24.23 0.81 8.12
CA ARG A 238 24.94 0.94 6.83
C ARG A 238 24.93 2.40 6.35
N ALA A 239 25.90 2.75 5.52
CA ALA A 239 25.95 4.06 4.88
C ALA A 239 24.64 4.35 4.11
N GLY A 240 24.20 5.61 4.12
CA GLY A 240 22.96 6.10 3.51
C GLY A 240 21.72 6.00 4.39
N GLN A 241 21.76 5.36 5.57
CA GLN A 241 20.63 5.36 6.50
C GLN A 241 20.47 6.72 7.20
N VAL A 242 19.23 7.05 7.56
CA VAL A 242 18.86 8.29 8.25
C VAL A 242 18.92 8.11 9.76
N ILE A 243 19.41 9.14 10.45
CA ILE A 243 19.33 9.32 11.90
C ILE A 243 18.53 10.60 12.13
N ASP A 244 17.42 10.53 12.89
CA ASP A 244 16.75 11.73 13.42
C ASP A 244 17.20 11.97 14.85
N VAL A 245 17.43 13.23 15.23
CA VAL A 245 17.88 13.65 16.55
C VAL A 245 16.91 14.67 17.11
N THR A 246 16.22 14.32 18.18
CA THR A 246 15.38 15.26 18.94
C THR A 246 16.27 16.03 19.90
N ASP A 247 16.41 17.34 19.68
CA ASP A 247 17.34 18.17 20.42
C ASP A 247 16.93 18.31 21.89
N SER A 248 17.86 18.09 22.81
CA SER A 248 17.62 18.19 24.26
C SER A 248 17.33 19.62 24.73
N SER A 249 17.77 20.64 23.99
CA SER A 249 17.51 22.05 24.30
C SER A 249 16.09 22.49 23.90
N ASN A 250 15.51 21.85 22.88
CA ASN A 250 14.16 22.12 22.39
C ASN A 250 13.63 20.93 21.59
N SER A 251 12.64 20.22 22.11
CA SER A 251 12.07 19.02 21.50
C SER A 251 11.35 19.25 20.17
N ASN A 252 11.11 20.50 19.76
CA ASN A 252 10.58 20.84 18.44
C ASN A 252 11.68 20.89 17.35
N LEU A 253 12.95 20.92 17.75
CA LEU A 253 14.09 20.86 16.82
C LEU A 253 14.47 19.40 16.59
N ILE A 254 14.15 18.91 15.39
CA ILE A 254 14.55 17.58 14.95
C ILE A 254 15.58 17.74 13.85
N TYR A 255 16.79 17.24 14.06
CA TYR A 255 17.84 17.25 13.05
C TYR A 255 17.99 15.87 12.41
N SER A 256 18.27 15.82 11.11
CA SER A 256 18.49 14.58 10.37
C SER A 256 19.91 14.53 9.81
N GLY A 257 20.55 13.37 9.93
CA GLY A 257 21.86 13.07 9.35
C GLY A 257 21.84 11.78 8.53
N LEU A 258 22.69 11.68 7.52
CA LEU A 258 22.88 10.47 6.72
C LEU A 258 24.18 9.77 7.12
N ILE A 259 24.13 8.49 7.46
CA ILE A 259 25.31 7.70 7.80
C ILE A 259 26.28 7.65 6.62
N GLN A 260 27.58 7.90 6.86
CA GLN A 260 28.64 7.75 5.87
C GLN A 260 29.59 6.60 6.23
N THR A 261 30.12 6.59 7.47
CA THR A 261 30.98 5.52 7.97
C THR A 261 30.62 5.17 9.41
N LEU A 262 30.93 3.93 9.81
CA LEU A 262 30.47 3.34 11.05
C LEU A 262 31.63 2.78 11.86
N SER A 263 31.55 2.97 13.18
CA SER A 263 32.30 2.20 14.18
C SER A 263 31.34 1.77 15.29
N ASN A 264 31.79 0.94 16.23
CA ASN A 264 30.93 0.42 17.30
C ASN A 264 30.31 1.50 18.21
N THR A 265 30.92 2.67 18.30
CA THR A 265 30.46 3.74 19.22
C THR A 265 30.30 5.09 18.55
N THR A 266 30.88 5.28 17.36
CA THR A 266 30.89 6.56 16.65
C THR A 266 30.48 6.34 15.21
N ILE A 267 29.56 7.16 14.73
CA ILE A 267 29.16 7.21 13.33
C ILE A 267 29.55 8.57 12.78
N THR A 268 30.19 8.57 11.62
CA THR A 268 30.35 9.76 10.81
C THR A 268 29.13 9.85 9.90
N ILE A 269 28.40 10.95 10.02
CA ILE A 269 27.35 11.30 9.07
C ILE A 269 27.97 12.07 7.90
N ASP A 270 27.18 12.36 6.87
CA ASP A 270 27.60 13.16 5.72
C ASP A 270 27.90 14.63 6.12
N THR A 271 27.50 15.60 5.31
CA THR A 271 28.04 16.96 5.37
C THR A 271 27.66 17.72 6.65
N ALA A 272 26.42 17.53 7.13
CA ALA A 272 25.88 18.23 8.30
C ALA A 272 24.60 17.57 8.83
N TRP A 273 24.17 18.03 10.00
CA TRP A 273 22.85 17.79 10.57
C TRP A 273 21.86 18.83 10.03
N TYR A 274 20.82 18.37 9.34
CA TYR A 274 19.81 19.22 8.71
C TYR A 274 18.54 19.31 9.55
N LEU A 275 18.04 20.51 9.80
CA LEU A 275 16.78 20.72 10.51
C LEU A 275 15.60 20.19 9.67
N LYS A 276 14.81 19.28 10.23
CA LYS A 276 13.64 18.68 9.60
C LYS A 276 12.58 19.75 9.33
N GLY A 277 12.20 19.90 8.06
CA GLY A 277 11.33 21.00 7.60
C GLY A 277 12.02 22.38 7.56
N GLY A 278 13.30 22.48 7.90
CA GLY A 278 14.06 23.73 7.97
C GLY A 278 14.58 24.25 6.62
N SER A 279 14.09 23.72 5.49
CA SER A 279 14.49 24.15 4.13
C SER A 279 16.01 24.14 3.87
N GLY A 280 16.71 23.13 4.38
CA GLY A 280 18.16 22.99 4.23
C GLY A 280 19.00 23.66 5.31
N SER A 281 18.38 24.32 6.30
CA SER A 281 19.08 24.85 7.48
C SER A 281 19.79 23.73 8.23
N THR A 282 20.99 24.01 8.73
CA THR A 282 21.81 23.06 9.50
C THR A 282 22.08 23.55 10.91
N GLY A 283 22.39 22.64 11.82
CA GLY A 283 22.75 22.95 13.20
C GLY A 283 23.28 21.72 13.91
N ILE A 284 24.19 21.89 14.87
CA ILE A 284 24.73 20.77 15.63
C ILE A 284 23.76 20.46 16.77
N PRO A 285 23.24 19.23 16.88
CA PRO A 285 22.36 18.87 17.99
C PRO A 285 23.07 19.05 19.34
N SER A 286 22.32 19.47 20.34
CA SER A 286 22.86 19.60 21.71
C SER A 286 23.38 18.27 22.24
N ALA A 287 24.40 18.30 23.10
CA ALA A 287 24.83 17.10 23.81
C ALA A 287 23.66 16.48 24.61
N SER A 288 23.68 15.16 24.75
CA SER A 288 22.64 14.35 25.38
C SER A 288 21.26 14.41 24.66
N SER A 289 21.19 14.94 23.43
CA SER A 289 20.01 14.76 22.57
C SER A 289 19.79 13.29 22.24
N THR A 290 18.53 12.92 22.00
CA THR A 290 18.15 11.53 21.69
C THR A 290 18.22 11.31 20.19
N ALA A 291 19.04 10.35 19.74
CA ALA A 291 19.11 9.96 18.34
C ALA A 291 18.29 8.68 18.10
N ILE A 292 17.51 8.70 17.03
CA ILE A 292 16.63 7.62 16.58
C ILE A 292 17.14 7.15 15.23
N PHE A 293 17.44 5.86 15.14
CA PHE A 293 18.02 5.24 13.94
C PHE A 293 16.94 4.62 13.05
N VAL A 294 17.01 4.93 11.76
CA VAL A 294 16.04 4.49 10.74
C VAL A 294 14.59 4.86 11.11
N PRO A 295 14.30 6.17 11.35
CA PRO A 295 13.00 6.64 11.83
C PRO A 295 11.96 6.69 10.69
N ASN A 296 11.37 5.55 10.34
CA ASN A 296 10.30 5.50 9.34
C ASN A 296 9.02 6.15 9.89
N THR A 297 8.51 7.19 9.22
CA THR A 297 7.32 7.93 9.66
C THR A 297 6.09 7.71 8.78
N LYS A 298 6.31 7.14 7.58
CA LYS A 298 5.26 6.79 6.64
C LYS A 298 5.70 5.61 5.81
N PHE A 299 4.78 4.70 5.56
CA PHE A 299 4.97 3.54 4.70
C PHE A 299 3.76 3.41 3.77
N TRP A 300 3.94 2.73 2.66
CA TRP A 300 2.91 2.51 1.65
C TRP A 300 2.78 1.01 1.40
N GLY A 301 1.56 0.48 1.48
CA GLY A 301 1.29 -0.91 1.12
C GLY A 301 1.48 -1.18 -0.37
N GLN A 302 1.07 -0.22 -1.20
CA GLN A 302 1.24 -0.28 -2.65
C GLN A 302 1.31 1.15 -3.22
N ASN A 303 2.18 1.37 -4.21
CA ASN A 303 2.27 2.62 -4.96
C ASN A 303 2.49 2.31 -6.43
N LEU A 304 1.51 2.62 -7.28
CA LEU A 304 1.55 2.37 -8.71
C LEU A 304 1.48 3.69 -9.47
N ASN A 305 2.39 3.87 -10.42
CA ASN A 305 2.36 5.02 -11.35
C ASN A 305 2.11 4.50 -12.76
N VAL A 306 1.13 5.09 -13.44
CA VAL A 306 0.88 4.88 -14.87
C VAL A 306 0.99 6.24 -15.55
N THR A 307 1.87 6.34 -16.54
CA THR A 307 2.21 7.60 -17.20
C THR A 307 1.86 7.52 -18.68
N LEU A 308 1.08 8.49 -19.15
CA LEU A 308 0.85 8.72 -20.57
C LEU A 308 1.77 9.86 -21.05
N ASP A 309 2.91 9.48 -21.62
CA ASP A 309 3.91 10.45 -22.08
C ASP A 309 3.43 11.25 -23.30
N ALA A 310 3.86 12.51 -23.41
CA ALA A 310 3.41 13.43 -24.47
C ALA A 310 3.75 12.97 -25.90
N GLY A 311 4.79 12.15 -26.07
CA GLY A 311 5.17 11.55 -27.35
C GLY A 311 4.53 10.19 -27.64
N SER A 312 3.72 9.66 -26.71
CA SER A 312 3.10 8.35 -26.86
C SER A 312 1.95 8.37 -27.87
N GLN A 313 1.78 7.27 -28.60
CA GLN A 313 0.60 7.05 -29.45
C GLN A 313 -0.62 6.58 -28.64
N ALA A 314 -0.42 6.14 -27.39
CA ALA A 314 -1.53 5.78 -26.52
C ALA A 314 -2.36 7.02 -26.18
N THR A 315 -3.68 6.89 -26.21
CA THR A 315 -4.63 8.00 -25.97
C THR A 315 -5.37 7.88 -24.63
N SER A 316 -5.14 6.79 -23.89
CA SER A 316 -5.77 6.48 -22.61
C SER A 316 -4.89 5.61 -21.73
N MET A 317 -5.15 5.60 -20.42
CA MET A 317 -4.44 4.78 -19.44
C MET A 317 -5.40 4.30 -18.34
N VAL A 318 -5.10 3.15 -17.74
CA VAL A 318 -5.83 2.59 -16.60
C VAL A 318 -4.82 2.32 -15.49
N GLY A 319 -5.05 2.91 -14.31
CA GLY A 319 -4.17 2.74 -13.15
C GLY A 319 -4.36 1.39 -12.45
N TYR A 320 -5.60 0.92 -12.36
CA TYR A 320 -5.99 -0.33 -11.73
C TYR A 320 -7.29 -0.84 -12.36
N GLU A 321 -7.32 -2.10 -12.78
CA GLU A 321 -8.50 -2.76 -13.35
C GLU A 321 -8.75 -4.07 -12.61
N LEU A 322 -10.00 -4.27 -12.16
CA LEU A 322 -10.44 -5.51 -11.52
C LEU A 322 -11.57 -6.15 -12.32
N GLY A 323 -11.31 -7.33 -12.86
CA GLY A 323 -12.33 -8.15 -13.52
C GLY A 323 -12.86 -9.23 -12.59
N MET A 324 -14.19 -9.29 -12.43
CA MET A 324 -14.87 -10.38 -11.69
C MET A 324 -15.85 -11.08 -12.62
N LEU A 325 -15.82 -12.42 -12.63
CA LEU A 325 -16.70 -13.23 -13.47
C LEU A 325 -17.51 -14.18 -12.58
N ASN A 326 -18.80 -13.89 -12.38
CA ASN A 326 -19.71 -14.82 -11.72
C ASN A 326 -20.31 -15.78 -12.75
N ASN A 327 -19.71 -16.96 -12.88
CA ASN A 327 -20.19 -18.05 -13.72
C ASN A 327 -20.85 -19.19 -12.91
N LYS A 328 -21.28 -18.90 -11.66
CA LYS A 328 -21.77 -19.93 -10.71
C LYS A 328 -23.26 -19.82 -10.41
N THR A 329 -23.79 -18.61 -10.27
CA THR A 329 -25.18 -18.35 -9.91
C THR A 329 -25.69 -17.10 -10.62
N ASP A 330 -27.01 -17.01 -10.80
CA ASP A 330 -27.68 -15.79 -11.28
C ASP A 330 -27.81 -14.72 -10.18
N ASP A 331 -27.53 -15.08 -8.93
CA ASP A 331 -27.51 -14.14 -7.78
C ASP A 331 -26.27 -13.23 -7.78
N TYR A 332 -26.37 -12.10 -7.07
CA TYR A 332 -25.24 -11.20 -6.82
C TYR A 332 -24.35 -11.76 -5.70
N VAL A 333 -23.13 -12.18 -6.04
CA VAL A 333 -22.15 -12.71 -5.07
C VAL A 333 -20.77 -12.08 -5.26
N GLY A 334 -20.06 -11.88 -4.14
CA GLY A 334 -18.70 -11.37 -4.11
C GLY A 334 -18.60 -9.85 -3.92
N TYR A 335 -17.38 -9.39 -3.63
CA TYR A 335 -17.03 -7.99 -3.41
C TYR A 335 -15.91 -7.61 -4.36
N GLY A 336 -16.09 -6.53 -5.13
CA GLY A 336 -15.05 -6.03 -6.04
C GLY A 336 -13.92 -5.37 -5.29
N PHE A 337 -14.20 -4.22 -4.67
CA PHE A 337 -13.27 -3.57 -3.77
C PHE A 337 -13.84 -3.59 -2.36
N ASP A 338 -13.22 -4.38 -1.48
CA ASP A 338 -13.57 -4.45 -0.06
C ASP A 338 -12.52 -3.70 0.77
N CYS A 339 -12.94 -2.63 1.43
CA CYS A 339 -12.07 -1.77 2.24
C CYS A 339 -12.52 -1.82 3.70
N VAL A 340 -11.72 -2.48 4.54
CA VAL A 340 -12.06 -2.72 5.95
C VAL A 340 -10.97 -2.19 6.88
N ASN A 341 -11.39 -1.58 8.00
CA ASN A 341 -10.51 -1.28 9.11
C ASN A 341 -10.69 -2.33 10.21
N LEU A 342 -9.73 -3.25 10.31
CA LEU A 342 -9.69 -4.29 11.36
C LEU A 342 -8.85 -3.86 12.58
N GLY A 343 -8.35 -2.62 12.61
CA GLY A 343 -7.55 -2.09 13.70
C GLY A 343 -8.38 -1.51 14.85
N ASN A 344 -7.75 -1.40 16.02
CA ASN A 344 -8.37 -0.80 17.22
C ASN A 344 -8.66 0.70 17.10
N TYR A 345 -8.00 1.39 16.17
CA TYR A 345 -8.10 2.83 15.98
C TYR A 345 -8.66 3.16 14.60
N GLY A 346 -9.34 4.30 14.49
CA GLY A 346 -9.91 4.78 13.23
C GLY A 346 -8.84 5.12 12.19
N ILE A 347 -9.17 4.86 10.93
CA ILE A 347 -8.43 5.39 9.77
C ILE A 347 -9.13 6.65 9.24
N ALA A 348 -8.37 7.56 8.64
CA ALA A 348 -8.92 8.86 8.22
C ALA A 348 -9.92 8.76 7.05
N THR A 349 -9.68 7.88 6.07
CA THR A 349 -10.54 7.74 4.89
C THR A 349 -10.35 6.35 4.29
N GLY A 350 -11.44 5.65 3.95
CA GLY A 350 -11.39 4.37 3.23
C GLY A 350 -11.08 4.53 1.73
N PHE A 351 -11.70 5.53 1.09
CA PHE A 351 -11.45 5.87 -0.32
C PHE A 351 -11.22 7.37 -0.48
N GLN A 352 -10.09 7.76 -1.07
CA GLN A 352 -9.72 9.15 -1.24
C GLN A 352 -9.23 9.43 -2.67
N THR A 353 -9.88 10.39 -3.34
CA THR A 353 -9.45 10.98 -4.61
C THR A 353 -8.91 12.39 -4.39
N ARG A 354 -7.72 12.72 -4.91
CA ARG A 354 -7.09 14.06 -4.75
C ARG A 354 -6.40 14.51 -6.03
N GLY A 355 -6.52 15.80 -6.35
CA GLY A 355 -5.95 16.40 -7.56
C GLY A 355 -7.04 16.85 -8.53
N ASN A 356 -6.67 17.14 -9.77
CA ASN A 356 -7.61 17.60 -10.79
C ASN A 356 -8.30 16.41 -11.49
N PHE A 357 -9.43 15.97 -10.95
CA PHE A 357 -10.27 14.91 -11.51
C PHE A 357 -11.54 15.51 -12.13
N ASN A 358 -11.96 15.00 -13.28
CA ASN A 358 -13.25 15.37 -13.88
C ASN A 358 -14.42 14.69 -13.16
N ILE A 359 -14.29 13.40 -12.84
CA ILE A 359 -15.32 12.57 -12.19
C ILE A 359 -14.63 11.68 -11.15
N GLY A 360 -15.13 11.71 -9.90
CA GLY A 360 -14.60 10.88 -8.81
C GLY A 360 -15.15 9.45 -8.80
N PHE A 361 -16.44 9.29 -9.07
CA PHE A 361 -17.13 7.99 -9.12
C PHE A 361 -18.10 7.96 -10.30
N THR A 362 -18.18 6.82 -10.99
CA THR A 362 -19.13 6.60 -12.09
C THR A 362 -19.78 5.23 -11.99
N THR A 363 -21.02 5.13 -12.45
CA THR A 363 -21.77 3.87 -12.56
C THR A 363 -22.49 3.88 -13.90
N TYR A 364 -22.46 2.75 -14.60
CA TYR A 364 -23.06 2.60 -15.93
C TYR A 364 -24.38 1.82 -15.89
N THR A 365 -25.09 1.80 -17.02
CA THR A 365 -26.34 1.06 -17.20
C THR A 365 -26.17 -0.41 -16.82
N GLY A 366 -27.12 -0.96 -16.06
CA GLY A 366 -27.13 -2.34 -15.58
C GLY A 366 -26.92 -2.48 -14.07
N ALA A 367 -26.36 -1.46 -13.40
CA ALA A 367 -26.29 -1.43 -11.94
C ALA A 367 -27.67 -1.12 -11.32
N GLN A 368 -28.02 -1.81 -10.23
CA GLN A 368 -29.23 -1.54 -9.46
C GLN A 368 -29.09 -0.29 -8.57
N TYR A 369 -27.90 -0.07 -8.03
CA TYR A 369 -27.57 1.07 -7.18
C TYR A 369 -26.22 1.66 -7.58
N GLY A 370 -26.13 2.99 -7.71
CA GLY A 370 -24.87 3.68 -8.01
C GLY A 370 -24.04 4.02 -6.77
N PHE A 371 -24.71 4.38 -5.67
CA PHE A 371 -24.10 4.63 -4.38
C PHE A 371 -25.10 4.28 -3.28
N VAL A 372 -24.65 3.62 -2.22
CA VAL A 372 -25.48 3.23 -1.08
C VAL A 372 -24.73 3.55 0.20
N SER A 373 -25.44 4.13 1.17
CA SER A 373 -24.97 4.34 2.53
C SER A 373 -25.91 3.61 3.49
N TYR A 374 -25.36 2.81 4.40
CA TYR A 374 -26.10 2.10 5.44
C TYR A 374 -25.73 2.69 6.80
N ASP A 375 -26.73 3.08 7.59
CA ASP A 375 -26.62 3.46 9.01
C ASP A 375 -25.46 4.41 9.37
N ALA A 376 -25.15 5.37 8.50
CA ALA A 376 -24.13 6.38 8.78
C ALA A 376 -24.55 7.23 9.99
N ALA A 377 -23.76 7.19 11.07
CA ALA A 377 -24.10 7.83 12.34
C ALA A 377 -24.29 9.35 12.28
N ALA A 378 -23.59 10.03 11.35
CA ALA A 378 -23.65 11.48 11.20
C ALA A 378 -24.38 11.92 9.92
N ALA A 379 -23.88 11.48 8.75
CA ALA A 379 -24.47 11.79 7.45
C ALA A 379 -24.11 10.74 6.41
N GLY A 380 -25.06 10.38 5.53
CA GLY A 380 -24.83 9.46 4.42
C GLY A 380 -24.19 10.12 3.19
N PHE A 381 -24.32 11.44 3.06
CA PHE A 381 -23.70 12.26 2.01
C PHE A 381 -23.42 13.67 2.55
N CYS A 382 -22.29 14.25 2.21
CA CYS A 382 -21.90 15.61 2.59
C CYS A 382 -21.18 16.30 1.43
N SER A 383 -21.56 17.56 1.18
CA SER A 383 -21.02 18.44 0.14
C SER A 383 -20.74 19.79 0.79
N VAL A 384 -19.53 20.34 0.63
CA VAL A 384 -19.07 21.56 1.31
C VAL A 384 -18.33 22.45 0.33
N GLY A 385 -18.84 23.67 0.10
CA GLY A 385 -18.22 24.65 -0.80
C GLY A 385 -18.44 24.37 -2.29
N ASP A 386 -19.30 23.40 -2.65
CA ASP A 386 -19.65 23.11 -4.03
C ASP A 386 -20.53 24.21 -4.64
N THR A 387 -20.30 24.56 -5.90
CA THR A 387 -21.16 25.51 -6.63
C THR A 387 -22.58 24.97 -6.80
N VAL A 388 -22.72 23.65 -6.92
CA VAL A 388 -24.01 22.95 -6.97
C VAL A 388 -23.91 21.71 -6.09
N GLY A 389 -24.69 21.64 -5.01
CA GLY A 389 -24.63 20.52 -4.06
C GLY A 389 -25.08 19.17 -4.64
N ALA A 390 -26.13 19.16 -5.47
CA ALA A 390 -26.58 17.95 -6.17
C ALA A 390 -27.33 18.28 -7.47
N ILE A 391 -27.20 17.42 -8.49
CA ILE A 391 -27.92 17.53 -9.78
C ILE A 391 -28.62 16.21 -10.08
N PHE A 392 -29.95 16.26 -10.26
CA PHE A 392 -30.78 15.11 -10.62
C PHE A 392 -31.50 15.40 -11.95
N ARG A 393 -31.32 14.56 -12.97
CA ARG A 393 -31.90 14.77 -14.31
C ARG A 393 -32.51 13.49 -14.86
N ASN A 394 -33.64 13.62 -15.55
CA ASN A 394 -34.32 12.53 -16.26
C ASN A 394 -34.68 11.32 -15.38
N ASN A 395 -34.89 11.51 -14.08
CA ASN A 395 -35.36 10.46 -13.18
C ASN A 395 -36.89 10.37 -13.22
N SER A 396 -37.44 9.15 -13.11
CA SER A 396 -38.88 8.96 -12.87
C SER A 396 -39.32 9.60 -11.56
N TYR A 397 -38.46 9.51 -10.53
CA TYR A 397 -38.60 10.17 -9.24
C TYR A 397 -37.24 10.81 -8.88
N GLY A 398 -37.22 12.10 -8.56
CA GLY A 398 -35.98 12.83 -8.25
C GLY A 398 -35.42 12.47 -6.87
N VAL A 399 -36.06 12.97 -5.82
CA VAL A 399 -35.73 12.66 -4.42
C VAL A 399 -36.91 11.93 -3.80
N GLN A 400 -36.63 10.80 -3.16
CA GLN A 400 -37.62 10.03 -2.43
C GLN A 400 -37.16 9.85 -0.98
N VAL A 401 -38.04 10.19 -0.04
CA VAL A 401 -37.78 10.04 1.40
C VAL A 401 -38.74 9.01 1.97
N ILE A 402 -38.21 7.95 2.58
CA ILE A 402 -38.98 6.84 3.13
C ILE A 402 -38.49 6.58 4.57
N GLY A 403 -39.39 6.46 5.54
CA GLY A 403 -39.05 6.00 6.89
C GLY A 403 -38.32 7.00 7.79
N ALA A 404 -38.50 8.31 7.62
CA ALA A 404 -37.90 9.32 8.51
C ALA A 404 -38.58 9.32 9.90
N THR A 405 -37.78 9.30 10.98
CA THR A 405 -38.29 9.23 12.36
C THR A 405 -38.88 10.56 12.84
N ASN A 406 -38.25 11.69 12.54
CA ASN A 406 -38.71 13.02 12.99
C ASN A 406 -38.95 14.02 11.84
N TYR A 407 -37.97 14.22 10.95
CA TYR A 407 -38.05 15.17 9.82
C TYR A 407 -37.59 14.52 8.50
N PRO A 408 -38.49 14.26 7.54
CA PRO A 408 -38.12 13.81 6.19
C PRO A 408 -37.42 14.88 5.35
N LEU A 409 -37.62 16.17 5.61
CA LEU A 409 -36.91 17.24 4.90
C LEU A 409 -36.72 18.47 5.78
N THR A 410 -35.48 18.93 5.87
CA THR A 410 -35.14 20.26 6.38
C THR A 410 -34.26 21.00 5.39
N ILE A 411 -34.39 22.32 5.35
CA ILE A 411 -33.47 23.23 4.70
C ILE A 411 -33.09 24.28 5.74
N GLU A 412 -31.79 24.50 5.91
CA GLU A 412 -31.24 25.41 6.90
C GLU A 412 -30.36 26.46 6.21
N ASP A 413 -30.14 27.60 6.86
CA ASP A 413 -29.10 28.55 6.45
C ASP A 413 -27.72 28.17 7.01
N GLU A 414 -26.70 28.95 6.66
CA GLU A 414 -25.30 28.73 7.07
C GLU A 414 -25.08 28.74 8.59
N ASN A 415 -26.05 29.25 9.37
CA ASN A 415 -25.99 29.28 10.83
C ASN A 415 -26.87 28.17 11.46
N ASN A 416 -27.26 27.16 10.68
CA ASN A 416 -28.16 26.06 11.05
C ASN A 416 -29.57 26.53 11.49
N ASN A 417 -30.04 27.70 11.02
CA ASN A 417 -31.42 28.09 11.29
C ASN A 417 -32.35 27.44 10.27
N LEU A 418 -33.42 26.82 10.75
CA LEU A 418 -34.45 26.21 9.92
C LEU A 418 -35.14 27.24 8.99
N LEU A 419 -35.05 27.00 7.69
CA LEU A 419 -35.73 27.75 6.63
C LEU A 419 -37.03 27.06 6.20
N ILE A 420 -36.95 25.75 5.97
CA ILE A 420 -38.07 24.90 5.60
C ILE A 420 -37.97 23.61 6.41
N GLY A 421 -39.07 23.18 7.02
CA GLY A 421 -39.13 21.92 7.76
C GLY A 421 -40.42 21.19 7.47
N ILE A 422 -40.31 19.92 7.07
CA ILE A 422 -41.43 18.99 6.91
C ILE A 422 -41.22 17.86 7.91
N ASN A 423 -42.19 17.64 8.79
CA ASN A 423 -42.13 16.56 9.78
C ASN A 423 -42.53 15.20 9.20
N SER A 424 -42.37 14.14 9.99
CA SER A 424 -42.64 12.75 9.56
C SER A 424 -44.10 12.49 9.15
N SER A 425 -45.05 13.35 9.54
CA SER A 425 -46.45 13.29 9.08
C SER A 425 -46.70 14.03 7.76
N GLY A 426 -45.67 14.67 7.20
CA GLY A 426 -45.77 15.51 6.00
C GLY A 426 -46.25 16.94 6.27
N ALA A 427 -46.39 17.35 7.53
CA ALA A 427 -46.79 18.71 7.87
C ALA A 427 -45.61 19.66 7.73
N ILE A 428 -45.85 20.82 7.12
CA ILE A 428 -44.91 21.92 7.03
C ILE A 428 -44.90 22.63 8.40
N GLU A 429 -43.82 22.48 9.16
CA GLU A 429 -43.65 23.12 10.47
C GLU A 429 -42.97 24.50 10.37
N SER A 430 -42.16 24.70 9.34
CA SER A 430 -41.52 25.97 9.03
C SER A 430 -41.47 26.20 7.52
N LEU A 431 -41.80 27.41 7.09
CA LEU A 431 -41.69 27.86 5.71
C LEU A 431 -41.38 29.36 5.68
N ARG A 432 -40.14 29.69 5.31
CA ARG A 432 -39.72 31.08 5.16
C ARG A 432 -40.15 31.62 3.78
N TYR A 433 -41.09 32.54 3.77
CA TYR A 433 -41.53 33.24 2.56
C TYR A 433 -40.60 34.42 2.22
N ALA A 434 -40.41 34.70 0.93
CA ALA A 434 -39.74 35.91 0.48
C ALA A 434 -40.60 37.15 0.78
N GLN A 435 -40.00 38.18 1.37
CA GLN A 435 -40.70 39.42 1.73
C GLN A 435 -40.09 40.67 1.08
N ALA A 436 -40.92 41.69 0.83
CA ALA A 436 -40.47 42.98 0.31
C ALA A 436 -41.28 44.16 0.87
N VAL A 437 -40.62 45.31 1.07
CA VAL A 437 -41.29 46.62 1.21
C VAL A 437 -41.35 47.26 -0.17
N VAL A 438 -42.52 47.70 -0.59
CA VAL A 438 -42.80 48.22 -1.92
C VAL A 438 -43.10 49.70 -1.80
N ASP A 439 -42.29 50.50 -2.46
CA ASP A 439 -42.47 51.94 -2.51
C ASP A 439 -43.73 52.31 -3.32
N VAL A 440 -44.37 53.41 -2.94
CA VAL A 440 -45.55 53.91 -3.67
C VAL A 440 -45.15 54.21 -5.12
N GLY A 441 -45.97 53.74 -6.05
CA GLY A 441 -45.77 53.85 -7.50
C GLY A 441 -45.00 52.68 -8.10
N GLU A 442 -44.31 51.87 -7.29
CA GLU A 442 -43.49 50.77 -7.77
C GLU A 442 -44.28 49.46 -7.97
N THR A 443 -43.66 48.54 -8.69
CA THR A 443 -44.23 47.21 -8.96
C THR A 443 -43.69 46.18 -7.98
N ILE A 444 -44.56 45.32 -7.46
CA ILE A 444 -44.16 44.17 -6.65
C ILE A 444 -43.19 43.28 -7.44
N LEU A 445 -42.09 42.89 -6.80
CA LEU A 445 -41.07 42.03 -7.42
C LEU A 445 -41.62 40.66 -7.80
N SER A 446 -41.04 40.03 -8.82
CA SER A 446 -41.52 38.75 -9.36
C SER A 446 -41.40 37.56 -8.39
N TYR A 447 -40.58 37.68 -7.33
CA TYR A 447 -40.26 36.60 -6.41
C TYR A 447 -40.69 36.85 -4.95
N SER A 448 -41.20 38.04 -4.60
CA SER A 448 -41.72 38.28 -3.25
C SER A 448 -43.11 37.65 -3.10
N THR A 449 -43.33 37.02 -1.94
CA THR A 449 -44.61 36.40 -1.56
C THR A 449 -45.35 37.27 -0.56
N VAL A 450 -44.65 37.87 0.41
CA VAL A 450 -45.23 38.78 1.40
C VAL A 450 -44.77 40.20 1.13
N ASN A 451 -45.69 41.12 0.93
CA ASN A 451 -45.40 42.48 0.49
C ASN A 451 -45.98 43.49 1.46
N PHE A 452 -45.23 44.55 1.73
CA PHE A 452 -45.62 45.63 2.62
C PHE A 452 -45.58 46.94 1.86
N ALA A 453 -46.58 47.79 2.03
CA ALA A 453 -46.55 49.14 1.47
C ALA A 453 -47.20 50.13 2.44
N THR A 454 -46.68 51.36 2.42
CA THR A 454 -47.10 52.43 3.33
C THR A 454 -47.55 53.63 2.50
N PRO A 455 -48.85 53.75 2.16
CA PRO A 455 -49.37 54.95 1.51
C PRO A 455 -49.26 56.15 2.46
N THR A 456 -48.88 57.29 1.90
CA THR A 456 -48.68 58.57 2.60
C THR A 456 -49.78 59.57 2.32
N VAL A 457 -50.45 59.46 1.17
CA VAL A 457 -51.62 60.26 0.80
C VAL A 457 -52.71 59.39 0.18
N SER A 458 -53.95 59.89 0.20
CA SER A 458 -55.08 59.19 -0.43
C SER A 458 -54.87 59.06 -1.93
N GLY A 459 -55.00 57.83 -2.45
CA GLY A 459 -54.79 57.51 -3.86
C GLY A 459 -53.41 56.92 -4.17
N ASP A 460 -52.48 56.91 -3.21
CA ASP A 460 -51.21 56.21 -3.35
C ASP A 460 -51.45 54.75 -3.73
N SER A 461 -50.65 54.27 -4.69
CA SER A 461 -50.82 52.95 -5.26
C SER A 461 -49.53 52.18 -5.37
N ILE A 462 -49.62 50.86 -5.37
CA ILE A 462 -48.55 49.98 -5.85
C ILE A 462 -49.08 49.13 -7.01
N ASN A 463 -48.18 48.73 -7.90
CA ASN A 463 -48.52 47.91 -9.05
C ASN A 463 -48.33 46.42 -8.73
N LEU A 464 -49.34 45.61 -9.06
CA LEU A 464 -49.25 44.16 -9.04
C LEU A 464 -48.27 43.70 -10.13
N PRO A 465 -47.51 42.61 -9.90
CA PRO A 465 -46.65 42.08 -10.94
C PRO A 465 -47.47 41.54 -12.11
N THR A 466 -46.81 41.32 -13.24
CA THR A 466 -47.39 40.52 -14.34
C THR A 466 -47.96 39.21 -13.78
N SER A 467 -49.20 38.90 -14.16
CA SER A 467 -49.92 37.71 -13.72
C SER A 467 -49.15 36.44 -14.12
N SER A 468 -49.14 35.45 -13.22
CA SER A 468 -48.42 34.19 -13.39
C SER A 468 -49.20 33.08 -12.71
N SER A 469 -49.59 32.07 -13.50
CA SER A 469 -50.53 31.04 -13.06
C SER A 469 -50.05 30.31 -11.81
N GLY A 470 -50.94 30.16 -10.83
CA GLY A 470 -50.64 29.49 -9.57
C GLY A 470 -49.94 30.34 -8.51
N ARG A 471 -49.59 31.61 -8.82
CA ARG A 471 -48.88 32.47 -7.87
C ARG A 471 -49.82 33.02 -6.81
N VAL A 472 -49.38 32.97 -5.55
CA VAL A 472 -50.04 33.60 -4.40
C VAL A 472 -49.14 34.71 -3.86
N ILE A 473 -49.73 35.87 -3.57
CA ILE A 473 -49.07 36.96 -2.85
C ILE A 473 -49.95 37.47 -1.70
N TYR A 474 -49.30 37.94 -0.66
CA TYR A 474 -49.90 38.65 0.46
C TYR A 474 -49.44 40.10 0.39
N ILE A 475 -50.37 41.05 0.57
CA ILE A 475 -50.06 42.48 0.61
C ILE A 475 -50.63 43.06 1.89
N ARG A 476 -49.76 43.67 2.69
CA ARG A 476 -50.09 44.36 3.94
C ARG A 476 -49.99 45.87 3.74
N ASN A 477 -51.10 46.56 3.96
CA ASN A 477 -51.07 48.01 4.11
C ASN A 477 -50.57 48.35 5.53
N LEU A 478 -49.42 49.02 5.62
CA LEU A 478 -48.83 49.43 6.89
C LEU A 478 -49.35 50.78 7.39
N SER A 479 -50.05 51.56 6.56
CA SER A 479 -50.67 52.80 7.00
C SER A 479 -51.83 52.51 7.96
N GLY A 480 -51.86 53.21 9.09
CA GLY A 480 -52.93 53.11 10.08
C GLY A 480 -54.20 53.89 9.71
N THR A 481 -54.14 54.75 8.69
CA THR A 481 -55.23 55.69 8.37
C THR A 481 -55.55 55.83 6.88
N ILE A 482 -54.66 55.40 5.99
CA ILE A 482 -54.78 55.63 4.54
C ILE A 482 -54.94 54.31 3.81
N ALA A 483 -55.92 54.23 2.92
CA ALA A 483 -56.12 53.07 2.05
C ALA A 483 -55.08 53.05 0.91
N LEU A 484 -54.59 51.87 0.56
CA LEU A 484 -53.64 51.63 -0.52
C LEU A 484 -54.40 51.19 -1.77
N SER A 485 -54.06 51.74 -2.94
CA SER A 485 -54.60 51.30 -4.23
C SER A 485 -53.70 50.24 -4.87
N LEU A 486 -54.24 49.08 -5.21
CA LEU A 486 -53.52 48.02 -5.91
C LEU A 486 -53.91 48.06 -7.39
N VAL A 487 -52.93 48.32 -8.24
CA VAL A 487 -53.12 48.54 -9.67
C VAL A 487 -52.59 47.33 -10.44
N GLY A 488 -53.34 46.78 -11.38
CA GLY A 488 -52.85 45.67 -12.20
C GLY A 488 -53.97 44.94 -12.94
N PRO A 489 -53.66 43.82 -13.60
CA PRO A 489 -54.66 43.01 -14.28
C PRO A 489 -55.52 42.28 -13.24
N ILE A 490 -56.54 42.96 -12.73
CA ILE A 490 -57.46 42.42 -11.72
C ILE A 490 -58.62 41.73 -12.43
N ASP A 491 -59.18 40.69 -11.80
CA ASP A 491 -60.39 40.02 -12.28
C ASP A 491 -61.44 41.06 -12.72
N PRO A 492 -61.92 41.03 -13.98
CA PRO A 492 -62.94 41.95 -14.48
C PRO A 492 -64.22 41.97 -13.63
N ASN A 493 -64.50 40.89 -12.89
CA ASN A 493 -65.66 40.81 -11.99
C ASN A 493 -65.45 41.53 -10.64
N VAL A 494 -64.21 41.92 -10.32
CA VAL A 494 -63.84 42.67 -9.12
C VAL A 494 -63.69 44.14 -9.50
N ASN A 495 -64.58 45.01 -9.01
CA ASN A 495 -64.61 46.45 -9.31
C ASN A 495 -64.60 46.79 -10.82
N GLY A 496 -65.07 45.90 -11.69
CA GLY A 496 -65.04 46.10 -13.14
C GLY A 496 -63.63 46.04 -13.74
N GLY A 497 -62.71 45.28 -13.14
CA GLY A 497 -61.30 45.18 -13.54
C GLY A 497 -60.46 46.40 -13.18
N LYS A 498 -61.00 47.27 -12.31
CA LYS A 498 -60.30 48.45 -11.79
C LYS A 498 -59.51 48.10 -10.52
N ASN A 499 -58.69 49.04 -10.07
CA ASN A 499 -57.84 48.90 -8.88
C ASN A 499 -58.60 48.35 -7.65
N ILE A 500 -57.91 47.52 -6.86
CA ILE A 500 -58.40 47.07 -5.56
C ILE A 500 -57.99 48.09 -4.50
N SER A 501 -58.94 48.60 -3.72
CA SER A 501 -58.63 49.44 -2.55
C SER A 501 -58.43 48.55 -1.33
N LEU A 502 -57.21 48.54 -0.80
CA LEU A 502 -56.83 47.83 0.42
C LEU A 502 -56.92 48.80 1.61
N ALA A 503 -57.80 48.51 2.56
CA ALA A 503 -58.03 49.37 3.71
C ALA A 503 -56.75 49.56 4.57
N ALA A 504 -56.76 50.62 5.39
CA ALA A 504 -55.68 50.89 6.33
C ALA A 504 -55.51 49.72 7.31
N ALA A 505 -54.27 49.33 7.59
CA ALA A 505 -53.90 48.25 8.51
C ALA A 505 -54.58 46.89 8.21
N THR A 506 -54.93 46.60 6.96
CA THR A 506 -55.43 45.27 6.53
C THR A 506 -54.47 44.54 5.60
N THR A 507 -54.73 43.25 5.40
CA THR A 507 -53.92 42.35 4.57
C THR A 507 -54.82 41.68 3.56
N ILE A 508 -54.38 41.57 2.31
CA ILE A 508 -55.07 40.81 1.27
C ILE A 508 -54.20 39.69 0.74
N GLN A 509 -54.80 38.51 0.55
CA GLN A 509 -54.23 37.43 -0.23
C GLN A 509 -54.77 37.51 -1.65
N LEU A 510 -53.87 37.54 -2.64
CA LEU A 510 -54.20 37.49 -4.06
C LEU A 510 -53.66 36.20 -4.68
N TYR A 511 -54.45 35.57 -5.55
CA TYR A 511 -54.06 34.45 -6.41
C TYR A 511 -54.06 34.89 -7.86
N SER A 512 -53.12 34.42 -8.68
CA SER A 512 -53.13 34.66 -10.12
C SER A 512 -53.38 33.37 -10.91
N ASP A 513 -54.26 33.44 -11.90
CA ASP A 513 -54.54 32.35 -12.85
C ASP A 513 -53.60 32.39 -14.08
N GLY A 514 -52.76 33.42 -14.18
CA GLY A 514 -51.88 33.69 -15.33
C GLY A 514 -52.36 34.82 -16.23
N ASN A 515 -53.60 35.29 -16.09
CA ASN A 515 -54.16 36.43 -16.81
C ASN A 515 -54.52 37.56 -15.84
N TYR A 516 -55.18 37.24 -14.73
CA TYR A 516 -55.67 38.19 -13.74
C TYR A 516 -55.22 37.86 -12.32
N TRP A 517 -55.47 38.80 -11.40
CA TRP A 517 -55.32 38.66 -9.96
C TRP A 517 -56.69 38.63 -9.28
N TYR A 518 -56.86 37.65 -8.38
CA TYR A 518 -58.09 37.34 -7.67
C TYR A 518 -57.90 37.51 -6.17
N PRO A 519 -58.76 38.26 -5.47
CA PRO A 519 -58.78 38.30 -4.01
C PRO A 519 -59.29 36.98 -3.42
N MET A 520 -58.44 36.31 -2.67
CA MET A 520 -58.77 35.04 -1.99
C MET A 520 -59.19 35.24 -0.53
N SER A 521 -58.91 36.42 0.03
CA SER A 521 -59.36 36.83 1.36
C SER A 521 -59.77 38.31 1.32
N GLN A 522 -60.90 38.67 1.91
CA GLN A 522 -61.22 40.06 2.21
C GLN A 522 -61.18 40.24 3.74
N THR A 523 -60.33 41.16 4.22
CA THR A 523 -60.53 41.83 5.51
C THR A 523 -60.44 43.34 5.34
#